data_AF-A0A1J4Q7I6-F1
#
_entry.id   AF-A0A1J4Q7I6-F1
#
_cell.length_a   1.000
_cell.length_b   1.000
_cell.length_c   1.000
_cell.angle_alpha   90.00
_cell.angle_beta   90.00
_cell.angle_gamma   90.00
#
_symmetry.space_group_name_H-M   'P 1'
#
loop_
_entity.id
_entity.type
_entity.pdbx_description
1 polymer ?
#
loop_
_entity_poly.entity_id
_entity_poly.type
_entity_poly.pdbx_seq_one_letter_code
_entity_poly.pdbx_strand_id
1 'polypeptide(L)'
;MTVAVLVAAAGLTVAVLRGGDSGSPAEQKSFCWGTLKRADVAALGTRPLHRYASDEGDLKGSTLATCQVGAGLDAHGVMKQLQFSLSVGGSPSNDVWHLADDVAGVSPFRAPLAGVPGWVNRSMAGVLLPASCSARLHFGGAAYVRVQTLADQDKAWRDSTLQRRMADVLMTAATGLTRQLGCPSAAFKATAAAPRLLEGHAPASGEACGLPGFSVPAKYTQQYATDGDFRLWSCALRAGDEEAHFTVTQDPYLLWLNGSGSDRSSTTLNCDGKKTLVQTGSENDALARSFRTALARRAGCA
;
A
#
# COMPACT_ATOMS: atom_id res chain seq x y z
N MET A 1 30.53 35.39 -29.31
CA MET A 1 31.13 34.06 -29.07
C MET A 1 30.52 33.51 -27.80
N THR A 2 29.64 32.52 -27.90
CA THR A 2 28.91 31.95 -26.78
C THR A 2 29.08 30.44 -26.84
N VAL A 3 29.78 29.90 -25.84
CA VAL A 3 30.10 28.47 -25.72
C VAL A 3 28.92 27.79 -25.04
N ALA A 4 28.24 26.91 -25.77
CA ALA A 4 27.19 26.06 -25.24
C ALA A 4 27.83 24.80 -24.62
N VAL A 5 27.72 24.68 -23.29
CA VAL A 5 28.09 23.46 -22.55
C VAL A 5 26.91 22.50 -22.62
N LEU A 6 27.04 21.46 -23.45
CA LEU A 6 26.11 20.32 -23.50
C LEU A 6 26.42 19.39 -22.32
N VAL A 7 25.55 19.42 -21.30
CA VAL A 7 25.54 18.43 -20.22
C VAL A 7 24.90 17.15 -20.76
N ALA A 8 25.70 16.12 -20.95
CA ALA A 8 25.25 14.81 -21.39
C ALA A 8 24.39 14.14 -20.30
N ALA A 9 23.10 13.96 -20.56
CA ALA A 9 22.22 13.12 -19.76
C ALA A 9 22.52 11.64 -20.08
N ALA A 10 23.00 10.89 -19.09
CA ALA A 10 23.19 9.45 -19.19
C ALA A 10 21.81 8.75 -19.20
N GLY A 11 21.27 8.53 -20.39
CA GLY A 11 20.16 7.61 -20.62
C GLY A 11 20.71 6.18 -20.70
N LEU A 12 20.40 5.34 -19.70
CA LEU A 12 20.61 3.90 -19.76
C LEU A 12 19.53 3.29 -20.67
N THR A 13 19.83 3.20 -21.97
CA THR A 13 19.11 2.34 -22.90
C THR A 13 19.60 0.92 -22.70
N VAL A 14 18.76 0.04 -22.15
CA VAL A 14 19.01 -1.41 -22.20
C VAL A 14 18.78 -1.85 -23.64
N ALA A 15 19.86 -1.93 -24.40
CA ALA A 15 19.84 -2.49 -25.74
C ALA A 15 19.48 -3.97 -25.66
N VAL A 16 18.31 -4.34 -26.23
CA VAL A 16 18.02 -5.73 -26.59
C VAL A 16 18.89 -6.07 -27.80
N LEU A 17 20.14 -6.47 -27.55
CA LEU A 17 20.98 -7.07 -28.57
C LEU A 17 20.54 -8.53 -28.77
N ARG A 18 19.66 -8.73 -29.75
CA ARG A 18 19.57 -10.02 -30.46
C ARG A 18 20.79 -10.12 -31.39
N GLY A 19 21.86 -10.70 -30.87
CA GLY A 19 23.06 -11.05 -31.62
C GLY A 19 23.73 -12.21 -30.90
N GLY A 20 23.91 -13.32 -31.61
CA GLY A 20 24.42 -14.56 -31.04
C GLY A 20 25.79 -14.37 -30.41
N ASP A 21 25.84 -14.60 -29.10
CA ASP A 21 27.04 -15.08 -28.45
C ASP A 21 26.59 -15.99 -27.30
N SER A 22 27.13 -17.21 -27.28
CA SER A 22 26.83 -18.26 -26.30
C SER A 22 27.45 -17.97 -24.93
N GLY A 23 27.38 -16.72 -24.48
CA GLY A 23 27.65 -16.31 -23.11
C GLY A 23 26.37 -16.39 -22.29
N SER A 24 26.42 -17.06 -21.14
CA SER A 24 25.33 -16.91 -20.16
C SER A 24 25.07 -15.42 -19.92
N PRO A 25 23.81 -14.95 -20.00
CA PRO A 25 23.51 -13.53 -19.75
C PRO A 25 24.16 -13.08 -18.44
N ALA A 26 24.82 -11.93 -18.47
CA ALA A 26 25.42 -11.35 -17.27
C ALA A 26 24.34 -11.22 -16.18
N GLU A 27 24.72 -11.52 -14.94
CA GLU A 27 23.78 -11.47 -13.83
C GLU A 27 23.28 -10.03 -13.60
N GLN A 28 21.96 -9.85 -13.61
CA GLN A 28 21.34 -8.57 -13.33
C GLN A 28 21.60 -8.17 -11.87
N LYS A 29 22.10 -6.94 -11.66
CA LYS A 29 22.51 -6.43 -10.33
C LYS A 29 21.48 -5.54 -9.66
N SER A 30 20.54 -5.00 -10.42
CA SER A 30 19.55 -4.02 -9.97
C SER A 30 18.20 -4.32 -10.61
N PHE A 31 17.11 -4.18 -9.85
CA PHE A 31 15.76 -4.62 -10.23
C PHE A 31 14.73 -3.54 -9.92
N CYS A 32 13.61 -3.57 -10.65
CA CYS A 32 12.44 -2.69 -10.51
C CYS A 32 12.83 -1.21 -10.49
N TRP A 33 13.15 -0.70 -11.68
CA TRP A 33 13.61 0.67 -11.94
C TRP A 33 14.90 0.99 -11.19
N GLY A 34 15.70 -0.04 -10.91
CA GLY A 34 16.96 0.04 -10.22
C GLY A 34 16.86 0.37 -8.73
N THR A 35 15.71 0.11 -8.10
CA THR A 35 15.48 0.42 -6.68
C THR A 35 15.81 -0.72 -5.75
N LEU A 36 15.77 -1.96 -6.26
CA LEU A 36 16.05 -3.17 -5.49
C LEU A 36 17.39 -3.81 -5.89
N LYS A 37 18.05 -4.41 -4.91
CA LYS A 37 19.24 -5.25 -5.09
C LYS A 37 18.87 -6.73 -5.01
N ARG A 38 19.84 -7.59 -5.34
CA ARG A 38 19.66 -9.07 -5.24
C ARG A 38 19.21 -9.54 -3.86
N ALA A 39 19.72 -8.92 -2.78
CA ALA A 39 19.34 -9.27 -1.41
C ALA A 39 17.85 -8.99 -1.14
N ASP A 40 17.33 -7.87 -1.66
CA ASP A 40 15.94 -7.48 -1.47
C ASP A 40 14.99 -8.42 -2.22
N VAL A 41 15.30 -8.75 -3.48
CA VAL A 41 14.47 -9.68 -4.27
C VAL A 41 14.48 -11.10 -3.70
N ALA A 42 15.62 -11.53 -3.14
CA ALA A 42 15.72 -12.83 -2.49
C ALA A 42 14.95 -12.89 -1.17
N ALA A 43 14.72 -11.75 -0.52
CA ALA A 43 14.05 -11.70 0.78
C ALA A 43 12.57 -12.11 0.71
N LEU A 44 11.89 -11.97 -0.44
CA LEU A 44 10.49 -12.34 -0.61
C LEU A 44 10.27 -13.78 -1.12
N GLY A 45 11.30 -14.43 -1.66
CA GLY A 45 11.19 -15.79 -2.16
C GLY A 45 11.10 -16.81 -1.02
N THR A 46 10.19 -17.79 -1.13
CA THR A 46 10.19 -18.99 -0.26
C THR A 46 11.38 -19.91 -0.57
N ARG A 47 11.86 -19.89 -1.81
CA ARG A 47 13.01 -20.65 -2.28
C ARG A 47 13.91 -19.72 -3.09
N PRO A 48 15.13 -19.43 -2.61
CA PRO A 48 16.07 -18.59 -3.36
C PRO A 48 16.30 -19.15 -4.76
N LEU A 49 16.19 -18.29 -5.77
CA LEU A 49 16.48 -18.66 -7.14
C LEU A 49 17.99 -18.61 -7.40
N HIS A 50 18.48 -19.49 -8.27
CA HIS A 50 19.88 -19.44 -8.72
C HIS A 50 20.20 -18.11 -9.40
N ARG A 51 19.27 -17.60 -10.21
CA ARG A 51 19.35 -16.29 -10.87
C ARG A 51 18.00 -15.57 -10.80
N TYR A 52 18.08 -14.26 -10.59
CA TYR A 52 16.93 -13.36 -10.64
C TYR A 52 17.02 -12.48 -11.89
N ALA A 53 15.85 -12.12 -12.40
CA ALA A 53 15.67 -11.10 -13.42
C ALA A 53 14.40 -10.31 -13.12
N SER A 54 14.33 -9.08 -13.62
CA SER A 54 13.10 -8.29 -13.65
C SER A 54 12.67 -7.96 -15.07
N ASP A 55 11.36 -7.93 -15.28
CA ASP A 55 10.71 -7.35 -16.45
C ASP A 55 9.95 -6.10 -16.00
N GLU A 56 10.27 -4.95 -16.58
CA GLU A 56 9.93 -3.63 -16.04
C GLU A 56 9.15 -2.80 -17.06
N GLY A 57 7.90 -2.49 -16.75
CA GLY A 57 7.11 -1.52 -17.49
C GLY A 57 7.62 -0.09 -17.32
N ASP A 58 7.29 0.78 -18.27
CA ASP A 58 7.70 2.20 -18.22
C ASP A 58 6.96 2.95 -17.09
N LEU A 59 7.70 3.73 -16.31
CA LEU A 59 7.15 4.65 -15.31
C LEU A 59 6.53 5.89 -15.97
N LYS A 60 6.97 6.27 -17.17
CA LYS A 60 6.49 7.45 -17.89
C LYS A 60 5.35 7.07 -18.83
N GLY A 61 4.28 7.87 -18.84
CA GLY A 61 3.20 7.76 -19.84
C GLY A 61 2.22 6.59 -19.65
N SER A 62 2.37 5.78 -18.60
CA SER A 62 1.37 4.78 -18.19
C SER A 62 0.50 5.33 -17.05
N THR A 63 -0.64 4.71 -16.75
CA THR A 63 -1.39 4.90 -15.49
C THR A 63 -0.96 3.90 -14.41
N LEU A 64 -0.26 2.83 -14.81
CA LEU A 64 0.24 1.76 -13.98
C LEU A 64 1.54 1.20 -14.60
N ALA A 65 2.63 1.23 -13.86
CA ALA A 65 3.88 0.57 -14.23
C ALA A 65 4.03 -0.68 -13.37
N THR A 66 4.40 -1.81 -13.96
CA THR A 66 4.61 -3.07 -13.22
C THR A 66 6.01 -3.61 -13.49
N CYS A 67 6.69 -4.03 -12.43
CA CYS A 67 7.90 -4.80 -12.44
C CYS A 67 7.59 -6.23 -11.95
N GLN A 68 7.85 -7.23 -12.78
CA GLN A 68 7.78 -8.64 -12.38
C GLN A 68 9.17 -9.14 -12.04
N VAL A 69 9.32 -9.93 -10.97
CA VAL A 69 10.62 -10.49 -10.56
C VAL A 69 10.54 -12.01 -10.51
N GLY A 70 11.45 -12.69 -11.19
CA GLY A 70 11.47 -14.15 -11.29
C GLY A 70 12.79 -14.70 -11.83
N ALA A 71 12.75 -15.89 -12.43
CA ALA A 71 13.89 -16.60 -13.00
C ALA A 71 14.25 -16.18 -14.44
N GLY A 72 13.72 -15.05 -14.90
CA GLY A 72 13.87 -14.56 -16.28
C GLY A 72 12.72 -14.91 -17.19
N LEU A 73 12.71 -14.31 -18.37
CA LEU A 73 11.66 -14.49 -19.37
C LEU A 73 11.80 -15.82 -20.12
N ASP A 74 10.68 -16.39 -20.53
CA ASP A 74 10.63 -17.48 -21.49
C ASP A 74 10.68 -16.96 -22.94
N ALA A 75 10.54 -17.87 -23.92
CA ALA A 75 10.58 -17.51 -25.33
C ALA A 75 9.42 -16.59 -25.77
N HIS A 76 8.34 -16.52 -24.99
CA HIS A 76 7.15 -15.71 -25.25
C HIS A 76 7.17 -14.39 -24.47
N GLY A 77 8.23 -14.10 -23.72
CA GLY A 77 8.31 -12.90 -22.89
C GLY A 77 7.53 -13.02 -21.58
N VAL A 78 7.18 -14.22 -21.13
CA VAL A 78 6.48 -14.45 -19.85
C VAL A 78 7.50 -14.75 -18.75
N MET A 79 7.33 -14.13 -17.58
CA MET A 79 8.22 -14.36 -16.44
C MET A 79 8.15 -15.81 -15.94
N LYS A 80 9.28 -16.52 -16.00
CA LYS A 80 9.41 -17.87 -15.43
C LYS A 80 9.58 -17.79 -13.92
N GLN A 81 8.92 -18.69 -13.20
CA GLN A 81 9.01 -18.80 -11.74
C GLN A 81 8.88 -17.43 -11.04
N LEU A 82 7.83 -16.68 -11.42
CA LEU A 82 7.48 -15.42 -10.80
C LEU A 82 7.55 -15.56 -9.27
N GLN A 83 8.22 -14.62 -8.60
CA GLN A 83 8.34 -14.60 -7.14
C GLN A 83 7.38 -13.56 -6.56
N PHE A 84 7.35 -12.37 -7.15
CA PHE A 84 6.47 -11.28 -6.78
C PHE A 84 6.39 -10.26 -7.93
N SER A 85 5.44 -9.34 -7.82
CA SER A 85 5.39 -8.13 -8.64
C SER A 85 5.44 -6.88 -7.78
N LEU A 86 6.02 -5.82 -8.32
CA LEU A 86 5.95 -4.46 -7.82
C LEU A 86 5.19 -3.60 -8.82
N SER A 87 4.28 -2.76 -8.36
CA SER A 87 3.56 -1.83 -9.22
C SER A 87 3.63 -0.41 -8.67
N VAL A 88 3.70 0.57 -9.57
CA VAL A 88 3.54 1.98 -9.26
C VAL A 88 2.34 2.49 -10.05
N GLY A 89 1.39 3.12 -9.37
CA GLY A 89 0.17 3.63 -10.00
C GLY A 89 -0.38 4.85 -9.28
N GLY A 90 -1.51 5.33 -9.76
CA GLY A 90 -2.29 6.40 -9.12
C GLY A 90 -3.66 5.87 -8.71
N SER A 91 -4.11 6.21 -7.51
CA SER A 91 -5.49 5.96 -7.10
C SER A 91 -6.35 7.19 -7.42
N PRO A 92 -7.47 7.02 -8.14
CA PRO A 92 -8.43 8.09 -8.37
C PRO A 92 -9.32 8.35 -7.14
N SER A 93 -9.25 7.48 -6.13
CA SER A 93 -10.06 7.60 -4.92
C SER A 93 -9.42 8.52 -3.90
N ASN A 94 -10.23 9.40 -3.33
CA ASN A 94 -9.89 10.16 -2.13
C ASN A 94 -10.53 9.57 -0.86
N ASP A 95 -11.40 8.56 -1.01
CA ASP A 95 -11.92 7.78 0.09
C ASP A 95 -10.85 6.81 0.60
N VAL A 96 -10.55 6.82 1.90
CA VAL A 96 -9.43 6.08 2.46
C VAL A 96 -9.63 4.57 2.36
N TRP A 97 -10.88 4.08 2.42
CA TRP A 97 -11.15 2.65 2.29
C TRP A 97 -10.86 2.16 0.87
N HIS A 98 -11.39 2.86 -0.13
CA HIS A 98 -11.14 2.55 -1.54
C HIS A 98 -9.70 2.86 -1.98
N LEU A 99 -9.07 3.87 -1.39
CA LEU A 99 -7.64 4.12 -1.56
C LEU A 99 -6.82 2.95 -1.04
N ALA A 100 -7.19 2.36 0.11
CA ALA A 100 -6.56 1.15 0.62
C ALA A 100 -6.82 -0.08 -0.26
N ASP A 101 -8.00 -0.18 -0.90
CA ASP A 101 -8.30 -1.20 -1.92
C ASP A 101 -7.33 -1.10 -3.10
N ASP A 102 -7.08 0.11 -3.62
CA ASP A 102 -6.15 0.32 -4.73
C ASP A 102 -4.69 0.00 -4.33
N VAL A 103 -4.29 0.48 -3.14
CA VAL A 103 -2.90 0.42 -2.67
C VAL A 103 -2.49 -0.97 -2.21
N ALA A 104 -3.37 -1.70 -1.54
CA ALA A 104 -3.04 -3.00 -0.95
C ALA A 104 -4.01 -4.12 -1.35
N GLY A 105 -4.87 -3.90 -2.34
CA GLY A 105 -5.84 -4.89 -2.83
C GLY A 105 -7.09 -4.98 -1.96
N VAL A 106 -8.23 -5.26 -2.58
CA VAL A 106 -9.55 -5.41 -1.94
C VAL A 106 -9.51 -6.50 -0.85
N SER A 107 -9.70 -6.11 0.41
CA SER A 107 -9.61 -6.99 1.57
C SER A 107 -10.08 -6.27 2.84
N PRO A 108 -11.00 -6.85 3.63
CA PRO A 108 -11.42 -6.29 4.91
C PRO A 108 -10.39 -6.46 6.04
N PHE A 109 -9.30 -7.20 5.82
CA PHE A 109 -8.30 -7.55 6.85
C PHE A 109 -6.95 -6.85 6.63
N ARG A 110 -6.98 -5.66 6.03
CA ARG A 110 -5.79 -4.82 5.81
C ARG A 110 -5.35 -4.17 7.12
N ALA A 111 -4.11 -4.42 7.51
CA ALA A 111 -3.47 -3.76 8.63
C ALA A 111 -2.69 -2.51 8.15
N PRO A 112 -2.62 -1.45 8.96
CA PRO A 112 -1.85 -0.25 8.62
C PRO A 112 -0.34 -0.51 8.73
N LEU A 113 0.44 0.16 7.88
CA LEU A 113 1.89 0.23 8.00
C LEU A 113 2.27 1.40 8.90
N ALA A 114 2.78 1.10 10.09
CA ALA A 114 3.15 2.14 11.04
C ALA A 114 4.25 3.06 10.47
N GLY A 115 4.02 4.37 10.53
CA GLY A 115 4.95 5.40 10.06
C GLY A 115 4.54 6.06 8.74
N VAL A 116 3.78 5.37 7.88
CA VAL A 116 3.46 5.83 6.51
C VAL A 116 1.98 5.57 6.17
N PRO A 117 1.38 6.35 5.24
CA PRO A 117 0.04 6.05 4.72
C PRO A 117 0.10 4.81 3.82
N GLY A 118 -0.02 3.63 4.42
CA GLY A 118 0.07 2.36 3.72
C GLY A 118 -0.60 1.22 4.48
N TRP A 119 -0.82 0.13 3.76
CA TRP A 119 -1.57 -1.03 4.23
C TRP A 119 -0.94 -2.33 3.77
N VAL A 120 -1.25 -3.40 4.48
CA VAL A 120 -0.82 -4.75 4.15
C VAL A 120 -1.90 -5.77 4.44
N ASN A 121 -2.05 -6.74 3.55
CA ASN A 121 -2.86 -7.93 3.74
C ASN A 121 -1.98 -9.19 3.55
N ARG A 122 -2.61 -10.34 3.34
CA ARG A 122 -1.93 -11.64 3.20
C ARG A 122 -0.93 -11.70 2.04
N SER A 123 -1.23 -11.08 0.90
CA SER A 123 -0.43 -11.22 -0.32
C SER A 123 -0.02 -9.89 -0.96
N MET A 124 -0.43 -8.77 -0.38
CA MET A 124 -0.15 -7.44 -0.91
C MET A 124 0.21 -6.49 0.22
N ALA A 125 1.17 -5.61 -0.05
CA ALA A 125 1.45 -4.45 0.77
C ALA A 125 1.65 -3.24 -0.13
N GLY A 126 1.20 -2.08 0.30
CA GLY A 126 1.38 -0.85 -0.47
C GLY A 126 1.46 0.38 0.41
N VAL A 127 2.07 1.42 -0.14
CA VAL A 127 2.22 2.74 0.48
C VAL A 127 1.90 3.82 -0.52
N LEU A 128 1.25 4.89 -0.08
CA LEU A 128 1.20 6.12 -0.84
C LEU A 128 2.57 6.78 -0.82
N LEU A 129 3.03 7.21 -2.00
CA LEU A 129 4.20 8.05 -2.11
C LEU A 129 3.90 9.45 -1.58
N PRO A 130 4.91 10.22 -1.16
CA PRO A 130 4.72 11.63 -0.79
C PRO A 130 3.94 12.40 -1.87
N ALA A 131 3.10 13.35 -1.46
CA ALA A 131 2.29 14.16 -2.37
C ALA A 131 3.10 14.84 -3.49
N SER A 132 4.35 15.22 -3.19
CA SER A 132 5.30 15.79 -4.15
C SER A 132 5.69 14.83 -5.29
N CYS A 133 5.56 13.51 -5.10
CA CYS A 133 5.80 12.50 -6.13
C CYS A 133 4.61 12.32 -7.07
N SER A 134 3.38 12.50 -6.61
CA SER A 134 2.17 12.34 -7.42
C SER A 134 2.18 13.26 -8.65
N ALA A 135 2.63 14.51 -8.48
CA ALA A 135 2.78 15.47 -9.57
C ALA A 135 3.84 15.08 -10.61
N ARG A 136 4.80 14.21 -10.27
CA ARG A 136 5.86 13.76 -11.19
C ARG A 136 5.44 12.57 -12.05
N LEU A 137 4.60 11.72 -11.48
CA LEU A 137 4.17 10.47 -12.11
C LEU A 137 2.94 10.65 -13.01
N HIS A 138 2.15 11.69 -12.79
CA HIS A 138 0.96 12.00 -13.60
C HIS A 138 -0.07 10.86 -13.73
N PHE A 139 -0.13 9.95 -12.75
CA PHE A 139 -1.05 8.80 -12.75
C PHE A 139 -2.52 9.13 -12.40
N GLY A 140 -2.92 10.40 -12.46
CA GLY A 140 -4.34 10.79 -12.28
C GLY A 140 -4.86 10.76 -10.83
N GLY A 141 -3.98 10.72 -9.82
CA GLY A 141 -4.39 10.74 -8.41
C GLY A 141 -3.24 10.53 -7.43
N ALA A 142 -3.54 10.03 -6.23
CA ALA A 142 -2.54 9.75 -5.21
C ALA A 142 -1.61 8.62 -5.66
N ALA A 143 -0.32 8.90 -5.83
CA ALA A 143 0.63 7.90 -6.31
C ALA A 143 0.93 6.87 -5.20
N TYR A 144 1.04 5.61 -5.60
CA TYR A 144 1.36 4.52 -4.68
C TYR A 144 2.40 3.58 -5.26
N VAL A 145 3.07 2.84 -4.38
CA VAL A 145 3.85 1.65 -4.70
C VAL A 145 3.20 0.47 -3.99
N ARG A 146 3.07 -0.65 -4.69
CA ARG A 146 2.50 -1.89 -4.15
C ARG A 146 3.39 -3.06 -4.50
N VAL A 147 3.64 -3.93 -3.53
CA VAL A 147 4.20 -5.27 -3.74
C VAL A 147 3.08 -6.29 -3.65
N GLN A 148 3.11 -7.28 -4.54
CA GLN A 148 2.21 -8.42 -4.52
C GLN A 148 3.03 -9.72 -4.58
N THR A 149 2.85 -10.56 -3.58
CA THR A 149 3.42 -11.90 -3.51
C THR A 149 2.46 -12.93 -4.12
N LEU A 150 2.98 -14.12 -4.47
CA LEU A 150 2.13 -15.19 -4.95
C LEU A 150 1.27 -15.80 -3.83
N ALA A 151 0.04 -16.22 -4.17
CA ALA A 151 -0.98 -16.69 -3.23
C ALA A 151 -0.52 -17.88 -2.34
N ASP A 152 0.43 -18.68 -2.81
CA ASP A 152 0.94 -19.83 -2.04
C ASP A 152 2.11 -19.50 -1.11
N GLN A 153 2.67 -18.29 -1.18
CA GLN A 153 3.75 -17.87 -0.28
C GLN A 153 3.24 -17.63 1.15
N ASP A 154 1.99 -17.18 1.31
CA ASP A 154 1.34 -17.01 2.62
C ASP A 154 1.21 -18.34 3.39
N LYS A 155 0.97 -19.46 2.68
CA LYS A 155 0.92 -20.80 3.30
C LYS A 155 2.28 -21.28 3.81
N ALA A 156 3.37 -20.80 3.21
CA ALA A 156 4.74 -21.17 3.55
C ALA A 156 5.33 -20.34 4.69
N TRP A 157 4.85 -19.11 4.88
CA TRP A 157 5.35 -18.15 5.88
C TRP A 157 4.28 -17.85 6.95
N ARG A 158 4.03 -18.82 7.84
CA ARG A 158 2.91 -18.80 8.82
C ARG A 158 3.11 -17.90 10.06
N ASP A 159 4.07 -16.99 10.06
CA ASP A 159 4.61 -16.36 11.28
C ASP A 159 4.78 -14.83 11.21
N SER A 160 4.00 -14.12 10.39
CA SER A 160 4.12 -12.66 10.15
C SER A 160 5.46 -12.20 9.54
N THR A 161 6.38 -13.14 9.30
CA THR A 161 7.68 -12.89 8.65
C THR A 161 7.50 -12.41 7.21
N LEU A 162 6.45 -12.86 6.52
CA LEU A 162 6.12 -12.39 5.17
C LEU A 162 5.73 -10.91 5.16
N GLN A 163 4.87 -10.47 6.08
CA GLN A 163 4.42 -9.07 6.16
C GLN A 163 5.58 -8.13 6.45
N ARG A 164 6.52 -8.53 7.32
CA ARG A 164 7.76 -7.78 7.53
C ARG A 164 8.59 -7.67 6.25
N ARG A 165 8.84 -8.80 5.56
CA ARG A 165 9.62 -8.82 4.31
C ARG A 165 8.96 -7.99 3.21
N MET A 166 7.63 -8.06 3.08
CA MET A 166 6.87 -7.24 2.15
C MET A 166 7.03 -5.76 2.47
N ALA A 167 6.88 -5.36 3.73
CA ALA A 167 7.07 -3.98 4.15
C ALA A 167 8.50 -3.48 3.90
N ASP A 168 9.53 -4.29 4.19
CA ASP A 168 10.94 -3.93 3.98
C ASP A 168 11.27 -3.72 2.50
N VAL A 169 10.87 -4.67 1.64
CA VAL A 169 11.10 -4.57 0.18
C VAL A 169 10.29 -3.43 -0.41
N LEU A 170 9.02 -3.28 0.00
CA LEU A 170 8.15 -2.19 -0.43
C LEU A 170 8.77 -0.84 -0.09
N MET A 171 9.24 -0.65 1.15
CA MET A 171 9.81 0.61 1.59
C MET A 171 11.17 0.89 0.95
N THR A 172 11.95 -0.15 0.66
CA THR A 172 13.19 -0.03 -0.12
C THR A 172 12.89 0.46 -1.53
N ALA A 173 11.93 -0.17 -2.22
CA ALA A 173 11.49 0.23 -3.55
C ALA A 173 10.91 1.66 -3.56
N ALA A 174 9.96 1.95 -2.67
CA ALA A 174 9.31 3.26 -2.57
C ALA A 174 10.32 4.37 -2.26
N THR A 175 11.22 4.17 -1.29
CA THR A 175 12.26 5.15 -0.97
C THR A 175 13.22 5.34 -2.14
N GLY A 176 13.62 4.26 -2.83
CA GLY A 176 14.43 4.32 -4.04
C GLY A 176 13.77 5.16 -5.14
N LEU A 177 12.48 4.91 -5.41
CA LEU A 177 11.68 5.65 -6.37
C LEU A 177 11.58 7.13 -6.01
N THR A 178 11.27 7.47 -4.74
CA THR A 178 11.18 8.89 -4.34
C THR A 178 12.48 9.66 -4.56
N ARG A 179 13.65 9.01 -4.39
CA ARG A 179 14.95 9.63 -4.67
C ARG A 179 15.16 9.83 -6.17
N GLN A 180 14.87 8.82 -6.98
CA GLN A 180 15.01 8.89 -8.44
C GLN A 180 14.09 9.95 -9.07
N LEU A 181 12.87 10.09 -8.54
CA LEU A 181 11.88 11.08 -8.98
C LEU A 181 12.16 12.49 -8.41
N GLY A 182 13.17 12.65 -7.53
CA GLY A 182 13.50 13.94 -6.93
C GLY A 182 12.42 14.47 -5.97
N CYS A 183 11.69 13.57 -5.31
CA CYS A 183 10.63 13.88 -4.34
C CYS A 183 10.79 13.18 -2.97
N PRO A 184 12.03 12.98 -2.43
CA PRO A 184 12.19 12.32 -1.14
C PRO A 184 11.57 13.16 0.00
N SER A 185 11.09 12.48 1.04
CA SER A 185 10.59 13.12 2.27
C SER A 185 11.23 12.47 3.49
N ALA A 186 11.74 13.27 4.42
CA ALA A 186 12.34 12.78 5.66
C ALA A 186 11.32 12.08 6.58
N ALA A 187 10.05 12.43 6.45
CA ALA A 187 8.93 11.83 7.19
C ALA A 187 8.44 10.52 6.56
N PHE A 188 8.87 10.19 5.33
CA PHE A 188 8.48 8.96 4.64
C PHE A 188 9.36 7.79 5.07
N LYS A 189 9.10 7.26 6.27
CA LYS A 189 9.83 6.15 6.88
C LYS A 189 8.86 5.22 7.59
N ALA A 190 8.88 3.94 7.24
CA ALA A 190 8.17 2.93 8.01
C ALA A 190 8.94 2.61 9.30
N THR A 191 8.20 2.20 10.32
CA THR A 191 8.81 1.67 11.55
C THR A 191 9.31 0.23 11.34
N ALA A 192 10.27 -0.21 12.15
CA ALA A 192 10.79 -1.59 12.08
C ALA A 192 9.82 -2.66 12.63
N ALA A 193 8.66 -2.26 13.16
CA ALA A 193 7.67 -3.19 13.68
C ALA A 193 7.04 -3.99 12.53
N ALA A 194 6.97 -5.32 12.68
CA ALA A 194 6.25 -6.14 11.72
C ALA A 194 4.76 -5.78 11.76
N PRO A 195 4.14 -5.47 10.61
CA PRO A 195 2.69 -5.33 10.55
C PRO A 195 2.04 -6.66 10.92
N ARG A 196 1.03 -6.60 11.79
CA ARG A 196 0.21 -7.77 12.14
C ARG A 196 -1.05 -7.75 11.30
N LEU A 197 -1.33 -8.85 10.61
CA LEU A 197 -2.59 -8.99 9.90
C LEU A 197 -3.77 -8.91 10.87
N LEU A 198 -4.88 -8.34 10.39
CA LEU A 198 -6.10 -8.32 11.19
C LEU A 198 -6.74 -9.70 11.20
N GLU A 199 -7.12 -10.15 12.39
CA GLU A 199 -7.87 -11.38 12.58
C GLU A 199 -9.36 -11.06 12.75
N GLY A 200 -10.19 -11.96 12.21
CA GLY A 200 -11.64 -11.82 12.31
C GLY A 200 -12.12 -12.32 13.66
N HIS A 201 -12.85 -11.48 14.39
CA HIS A 201 -13.43 -11.83 15.69
C HIS A 201 -14.92 -11.49 15.71
N ALA A 202 -15.69 -12.11 16.60
CA ALA A 202 -17.09 -11.70 16.79
C ALA A 202 -17.14 -10.28 17.37
N PRO A 203 -18.07 -9.41 16.92
CA PRO A 203 -18.22 -8.09 17.51
C PRO A 203 -18.58 -8.17 19.00
N ALA A 204 -17.82 -7.47 19.84
CA ALA A 204 -18.08 -7.41 21.27
C ALA A 204 -19.32 -6.55 21.56
N SER A 205 -20.21 -7.04 22.44
CA SER A 205 -21.40 -6.29 22.84
C SER A 205 -21.00 -5.03 23.60
N GLY A 206 -21.41 -3.85 23.09
CA GLY A 206 -21.09 -2.56 23.69
C GLY A 206 -19.64 -2.08 23.48
N GLU A 207 -18.81 -2.83 22.76
CA GLU A 207 -17.42 -2.45 22.45
C GLU A 207 -17.00 -2.97 21.06
N ALA A 208 -17.92 -2.95 20.10
CA ALA A 208 -17.61 -3.34 18.74
C ALA A 208 -16.49 -2.46 18.17
N CYS A 209 -15.64 -3.04 17.33
CA CYS A 209 -14.44 -2.40 16.79
C CYS A 209 -13.48 -1.84 17.88
N GLY A 210 -13.57 -2.29 19.14
CA GLY A 210 -12.79 -1.72 20.23
C GLY A 210 -13.23 -0.28 20.60
N LEU A 211 -14.46 0.12 20.28
CA LEU A 211 -15.00 1.43 20.61
C LEU A 211 -16.04 1.31 21.74
N PRO A 212 -15.74 1.76 22.96
CA PRO A 212 -16.70 1.71 24.07
C PRO A 212 -18.00 2.45 23.75
N GLY A 213 -19.12 1.77 23.97
CA GLY A 213 -20.46 2.26 23.65
C GLY A 213 -20.89 2.07 22.20
N PHE A 214 -20.04 1.49 21.34
CA PHE A 214 -20.42 1.13 19.98
C PHE A 214 -20.99 -0.30 19.94
N SER A 215 -22.24 -0.41 19.54
CA SER A 215 -22.93 -1.68 19.33
C SER A 215 -23.33 -1.85 17.88
N VAL A 216 -23.24 -3.08 17.37
CA VAL A 216 -23.54 -3.41 15.97
C VAL A 216 -24.77 -4.33 15.90
N PRO A 217 -25.57 -4.25 14.81
CA PRO A 217 -26.64 -5.20 14.58
C PRO A 217 -26.16 -6.65 14.62
N ALA A 218 -26.95 -7.55 15.25
CA ALA A 218 -26.61 -8.95 15.45
C ALA A 218 -26.35 -9.75 14.15
N LYS A 219 -26.76 -9.21 12.99
CA LYS A 219 -26.44 -9.80 11.69
C LYS A 219 -24.94 -9.83 11.39
N TYR A 220 -24.18 -8.85 11.89
CA TYR A 220 -22.73 -8.83 11.72
C TYR A 220 -22.09 -9.83 12.68
N THR A 221 -21.51 -10.88 12.12
CA THR A 221 -20.93 -12.00 12.87
C THR A 221 -19.41 -11.92 12.98
N GLN A 222 -18.78 -11.07 12.17
CA GLN A 222 -17.34 -10.83 12.20
C GLN A 222 -17.02 -9.34 12.18
N GLN A 223 -15.97 -8.96 12.89
CA GLN A 223 -15.29 -7.68 12.81
C GLN A 223 -13.80 -7.88 12.54
N TYR A 224 -13.21 -6.94 11.80
CA TYR A 224 -11.77 -6.79 11.59
C TYR A 224 -11.45 -5.35 11.95
N ALA A 225 -10.78 -5.13 13.08
CA ALA A 225 -10.50 -3.80 13.59
C ALA A 225 -9.02 -3.61 13.82
N THR A 226 -8.49 -2.46 13.43
CA THR A 226 -7.12 -2.07 13.78
C THR A 226 -7.06 -1.65 15.24
N ASP A 227 -5.98 -2.02 15.91
CA ASP A 227 -5.67 -1.53 17.25
C ASP A 227 -4.96 -0.18 17.21
N GLY A 228 -4.92 0.49 18.36
CA GLY A 228 -4.05 1.65 18.58
C GLY A 228 -4.72 3.01 18.40
N ASP A 229 -3.95 3.96 17.87
CA ASP A 229 -4.36 5.35 17.68
C ASP A 229 -5.19 5.56 16.40
N PHE A 230 -5.77 6.76 16.26
CA PHE A 230 -6.60 7.13 15.12
C PHE A 230 -5.80 7.63 13.92
N ARG A 231 -4.50 7.33 13.80
CA ARG A 231 -3.71 7.76 12.64
C ARG A 231 -4.19 7.08 11.36
N LEU A 232 -4.39 5.76 11.40
CA LEU A 232 -4.88 4.93 10.29
C LEU A 232 -5.77 3.80 10.83
N TRP A 233 -6.77 4.19 11.63
CA TRP A 233 -7.67 3.23 12.24
C TRP A 233 -8.77 2.82 11.24
N SER A 234 -9.12 1.55 11.21
CA SER A 234 -10.25 1.04 10.45
C SER A 234 -10.97 -0.10 11.14
N CYS A 235 -12.23 -0.29 10.81
CA CYS A 235 -13.01 -1.45 11.17
C CYS A 235 -13.91 -1.89 10.01
N ALA A 236 -13.91 -3.19 9.69
CA ALA A 236 -14.90 -3.82 8.82
C ALA A 236 -15.79 -4.76 9.64
N LEU A 237 -17.10 -4.70 9.41
CA LEU A 237 -18.10 -5.60 9.94
C LEU A 237 -18.65 -6.45 8.79
N ARG A 238 -18.76 -7.77 8.98
CA ARG A 238 -19.22 -8.70 7.94
C ARG A 238 -20.39 -9.56 8.36
N ALA A 239 -21.30 -9.75 7.41
CA ALA A 239 -22.44 -10.65 7.49
C ALA A 239 -22.59 -11.37 6.13
N GLY A 240 -21.81 -12.44 5.92
CA GLY A 240 -21.70 -13.09 4.60
C GLY A 240 -21.06 -12.16 3.57
N ASP A 241 -21.84 -11.80 2.56
CA ASP A 241 -21.46 -10.87 1.49
C ASP A 241 -21.73 -9.39 1.84
N GLU A 242 -22.49 -9.13 2.91
CA GLU A 242 -22.69 -7.76 3.38
C GLU A 242 -21.49 -7.29 4.21
N GLU A 243 -20.98 -6.10 3.89
CA GLU A 243 -19.88 -5.45 4.58
C GLU A 243 -20.25 -4.00 4.94
N ALA A 244 -19.95 -3.58 6.17
CA ALA A 244 -19.93 -2.19 6.56
C ALA A 244 -18.51 -1.84 7.01
N HIS A 245 -17.97 -0.73 6.51
CA HIS A 245 -16.62 -0.30 6.86
C HIS A 245 -16.59 1.11 7.47
N PHE A 246 -15.64 1.31 8.37
CA PHE A 246 -15.40 2.53 9.10
C PHE A 246 -13.92 2.84 9.02
N THR A 247 -13.58 4.08 8.73
CA THR A 247 -12.18 4.53 8.69
C THR A 247 -12.04 5.82 9.47
N VAL A 248 -10.98 5.92 10.27
CA VAL A 248 -10.60 7.12 10.99
C VAL A 248 -9.12 7.40 10.74
N THR A 249 -8.81 8.61 10.30
CA THR A 249 -7.41 9.00 10.04
C THR A 249 -7.10 10.41 10.52
N GLN A 250 -5.91 10.53 11.12
CA GLN A 250 -5.26 11.79 11.45
C GLN A 250 -4.00 12.00 10.60
N ASP A 251 -3.78 11.17 9.58
CA ASP A 251 -2.63 11.30 8.70
C ASP A 251 -2.77 12.57 7.83
N PRO A 252 -1.79 13.50 7.87
CA PRO A 252 -1.91 14.77 7.16
C PRO A 252 -2.09 14.62 5.65
N TYR A 253 -1.52 13.57 5.04
CA TYR A 253 -1.64 13.38 3.60
C TYR A 253 -3.04 12.90 3.23
N LEU A 254 -3.60 11.96 3.99
CA LEU A 254 -4.97 11.47 3.77
C LEU A 254 -6.02 12.56 4.04
N LEU A 255 -5.81 13.37 5.09
CA LEU A 255 -6.64 14.55 5.36
C LEU A 255 -6.62 15.54 4.19
N TRP A 256 -5.45 15.77 3.60
CA TRP A 256 -5.31 16.66 2.45
C TRP A 256 -6.04 16.14 1.20
N LEU A 257 -5.95 14.83 0.93
CA LEU A 257 -6.67 14.20 -0.19
C LEU A 257 -8.19 14.34 -0.06
N ASN A 258 -8.73 14.31 1.17
CA ASN A 258 -10.16 14.40 1.45
C ASN A 258 -10.66 15.85 1.68
N GLY A 259 -9.88 16.87 1.30
CA GLY A 259 -10.15 18.27 1.63
C GLY A 259 -11.42 18.91 1.04
N SER A 260 -12.21 18.18 0.23
CA SER A 260 -13.36 18.70 -0.52
C SER A 260 -14.70 18.74 0.22
N GLY A 261 -14.72 18.47 1.53
CA GLY A 261 -15.87 18.74 2.40
C GLY A 261 -16.59 17.48 2.90
N SER A 262 -17.40 17.69 3.95
CA SER A 262 -18.19 16.63 4.58
C SER A 262 -19.38 16.25 3.70
N ASP A 263 -19.62 14.95 3.56
CA ASP A 263 -20.86 14.40 3.01
C ASP A 263 -21.53 13.47 4.03
N ARG A 264 -22.52 12.68 3.60
CA ARG A 264 -23.21 11.74 4.52
C ARG A 264 -22.30 10.62 5.02
N SER A 265 -21.32 10.23 4.23
CA SER A 265 -20.37 9.14 4.47
C SER A 265 -19.03 9.61 5.05
N SER A 266 -18.70 10.90 4.97
CA SER A 266 -17.40 11.47 5.36
C SER A 266 -17.58 12.76 6.17
N THR A 267 -16.88 12.88 7.30
CA THR A 267 -16.82 14.14 8.06
C THR A 267 -15.44 14.35 8.65
N THR A 268 -15.05 15.61 8.83
CA THR A 268 -13.83 15.97 9.57
C THR A 268 -14.21 16.54 10.92
N LEU A 269 -13.72 15.91 11.98
CA LEU A 269 -13.91 16.33 13.37
C LEU A 269 -12.61 16.92 13.92
N ASN A 270 -12.71 17.65 15.03
CA ASN A 270 -11.55 18.05 15.82
C ASN A 270 -11.50 17.20 17.09
N CYS A 271 -10.54 16.27 17.15
CA CYS A 271 -10.39 15.28 18.22
C CYS A 271 -9.05 15.51 18.91
N ASP A 272 -9.07 15.77 20.21
CA ASP A 272 -7.87 16.10 21.01
C ASP A 272 -6.97 17.17 20.35
N GLY A 273 -7.61 18.19 19.73
CA GLY A 273 -6.92 19.29 19.04
C GLY A 273 -6.36 18.95 17.66
N LYS A 274 -6.64 17.75 17.12
CA LYS A 274 -6.21 17.30 15.79
C LYS A 274 -7.40 17.16 14.84
N LYS A 275 -7.21 17.59 13.59
CA LYS A 275 -8.13 17.25 12.50
C LYS A 275 -8.16 15.73 12.32
N THR A 276 -9.36 15.18 12.33
CA THR A 276 -9.60 13.74 12.24
C THR A 276 -10.68 13.49 11.20
N LEU A 277 -10.32 12.80 10.13
CA LEU A 277 -11.25 12.37 9.09
C LEU A 277 -11.94 11.09 9.55
N VAL A 278 -13.25 11.05 9.39
CA VAL A 278 -14.12 9.93 9.78
C VAL A 278 -14.96 9.55 8.58
N GLN A 279 -14.81 8.33 8.09
CA GLN A 279 -15.53 7.80 6.94
C GLN A 279 -16.31 6.54 7.30
N THR A 280 -17.48 6.40 6.70
CA THR A 280 -18.42 5.31 6.95
C THR A 280 -19.02 4.86 5.62
N GLY A 281 -18.72 3.63 5.18
CA GLY A 281 -19.32 3.00 4.01
C GLY A 281 -20.46 2.06 4.38
N SER A 282 -21.41 2.54 5.17
CA SER A 282 -22.63 1.80 5.50
C SER A 282 -23.84 2.58 5.03
N GLU A 283 -24.79 1.91 4.38
CA GLU A 283 -26.10 2.49 4.06
C GLU A 283 -26.99 2.67 5.31
N ASN A 284 -26.54 2.19 6.47
CA ASN A 284 -27.27 2.31 7.74
C ASN A 284 -26.87 3.58 8.50
N ASP A 285 -27.65 4.65 8.32
CA ASP A 285 -27.45 5.94 9.00
C ASP A 285 -27.46 5.84 10.53
N ALA A 286 -28.19 4.89 11.12
CA ALA A 286 -28.20 4.70 12.57
C ALA A 286 -26.87 4.10 13.05
N LEU A 287 -26.32 3.15 12.30
CA LEU A 287 -25.01 2.57 12.58
C LEU A 287 -23.89 3.61 12.45
N ALA A 288 -23.91 4.41 11.38
CA ALA A 288 -22.94 5.49 11.17
C ALA A 288 -23.01 6.56 12.28
N ARG A 289 -24.21 6.96 12.74
CA ARG A 289 -24.38 7.90 13.86
C ARG A 289 -23.90 7.32 15.19
N SER A 290 -24.24 6.06 15.47
CA SER A 290 -23.78 5.35 16.66
C SER A 290 -22.25 5.29 16.72
N PHE A 291 -21.62 4.94 15.60
CA PHE A 291 -20.17 4.92 15.43
C PHE A 291 -19.54 6.27 15.75
N ARG A 292 -20.02 7.35 15.10
CA ARG A 292 -19.49 8.72 15.32
C ARG A 292 -19.63 9.16 16.78
N THR A 293 -20.71 8.79 17.44
CA THR A 293 -20.94 9.09 18.87
C THR A 293 -19.93 8.38 19.76
N ALA A 294 -19.69 7.08 19.53
CA ALA A 294 -18.70 6.31 20.28
C ALA A 294 -17.27 6.82 20.04
N LEU A 295 -16.95 7.14 18.77
CA LEU A 295 -15.67 7.73 18.39
C LEU A 295 -15.44 9.07 19.10
N ALA A 296 -16.43 9.98 19.07
CA ALA A 296 -16.30 11.30 19.70
C ALA A 296 -16.00 11.19 21.21
N ARG A 297 -16.61 10.21 21.89
CA ARG A 297 -16.33 9.94 23.32
C ARG A 297 -14.92 9.38 23.54
N ARG A 298 -14.48 8.43 22.72
CA ARG A 298 -13.15 7.79 22.87
C ARG A 298 -12.01 8.73 22.50
N ALA A 299 -12.21 9.59 21.49
CA ALA A 299 -11.18 10.44 20.91
C ALA A 299 -11.26 11.92 21.36
N GLY A 300 -12.14 12.25 22.30
CA GLY A 300 -12.31 13.63 22.78
C GLY A 300 -12.68 14.61 21.66
N CYS A 301 -13.56 14.21 20.73
CA CYS A 301 -13.95 15.07 19.61
C CYS A 301 -15.00 16.10 20.02
N ALA A 302 -14.81 17.33 19.56
CA ALA A 302 -15.78 18.43 19.65
C ALA A 302 -16.54 18.62 18.32
#